data_AF-A0A354MY46-F1
#
_entry.id   AF-A0A354MY46-F1
#
_cell.length_a   1.000
_cell.length_b   1.000
_cell.length_c   1.000
_cell.angle_alpha   90.00
_cell.angle_beta   90.00
_cell.angle_gamma   90.00
#
_symmetry.space_group_name_H-M   'P 1'
#
loop_
_entity.id
_entity.type
_entity.pdbx_description
1 polymer ?
#
loop_
_entity_poly.entity_id
_entity_poly.type
_entity_poly.pdbx_seq_one_letter_code
_entity_poly.pdbx_strand_id
1 'polypeptide(L)'
;FDLIRRGHSSFVFCCEPGMMRAVMSYGATAEEARTMDIRGCYETCVRGNEVSTVSGYVNALKAVEYVFTDGRDRRTGAQIGLPTALSSLAGFDDFYNAVLAQWDHLIGRTIACSLRFEKYLSYINPSNLYSGTILHALERGEDAYQSGVKFSNSSVLNCGFASLVDAVAAVREFVYEKKTVTLAELGEALAQNWAGWEDLHTQIKKSVHKYGNDDPSTDALAREMAAHFSAFVNFRPNARGGVYKATMHSAMEFVWQGAKTGATPDGRYAGEEASKNGSPSVGMDKSGVTALIRSALRLAPSSYPESFCLDVMLHPSAVSGKEGLSVMKALLMTYLAGDGMSIQFNVFDTATLRDATAHPERYKNLQVRVCGWNVLWNNLSPKEQAAYLRRAEEHER
;
A
#
# COMPACT_ATOMS: atom_id res chain seq x y z
N PHE A 1 -12.58 19.63 -5.64
CA PHE A 1 -12.96 18.87 -6.85
C PHE A 1 -12.70 19.64 -8.14
N ASP A 2 -13.23 20.85 -8.32
CA ASP A 2 -13.01 21.60 -9.57
C ASP A 2 -11.53 21.86 -9.89
N LEU A 3 -10.71 22.16 -8.87
CA LEU A 3 -9.26 22.27 -9.02
C LEU A 3 -8.62 20.96 -9.53
N ILE A 4 -8.93 19.84 -8.90
CA ILE A 4 -8.41 18.50 -9.26
C ILE A 4 -8.77 18.17 -10.72
N ARG A 5 -10.04 18.38 -11.10
CA ARG A 5 -10.51 18.16 -12.47
C ARG A 5 -9.74 18.98 -13.51
N ARG A 6 -9.31 20.20 -13.14
CA ARG A 6 -8.52 21.09 -14.01
C ARG A 6 -7.01 20.81 -13.96
N GLY A 7 -6.59 19.66 -13.43
CA GLY A 7 -5.19 19.25 -13.36
C GLY A 7 -4.42 19.79 -12.14
N HIS A 8 -5.11 20.42 -11.19
CA HIS A 8 -4.53 20.86 -9.91
C HIS A 8 -4.78 19.82 -8.81
N SER A 9 -4.05 18.72 -8.89
CA SER A 9 -4.25 17.53 -8.05
C SER A 9 -3.48 17.56 -6.72
N SER A 10 -3.20 18.73 -6.16
CA SER A 10 -2.42 18.89 -4.90
C SER A 10 -3.18 18.52 -3.62
N PHE A 11 -4.35 17.88 -3.73
CA PHE A 11 -5.25 17.63 -2.61
C PHE A 11 -5.30 16.14 -2.27
N VAL A 12 -5.31 15.84 -0.97
CA VAL A 12 -5.73 14.56 -0.41
C VAL A 12 -6.94 14.86 0.45
N PHE A 13 -7.97 14.02 0.36
CA PHE A 13 -9.13 14.13 1.23
C PHE A 13 -8.92 13.24 2.43
N CYS A 14 -8.94 13.85 3.62
CA CYS A 14 -8.86 13.18 4.90
C CYS A 14 -10.28 12.93 5.43
N CYS A 15 -10.61 11.67 5.67
CA CYS A 15 -11.91 11.21 6.11
C CYS A 15 -11.90 11.08 7.64
N GLU A 16 -12.27 12.19 8.31
CA GLU A 16 -12.16 12.34 9.77
C GLU A 16 -12.79 11.20 10.59
N PRO A 17 -14.00 10.66 10.29
CA PRO A 17 -14.60 9.61 11.13
C PRO A 17 -13.74 8.35 11.21
N GLY A 18 -13.23 7.85 10.08
CA GLY A 18 -12.36 6.67 10.05
C GLY A 18 -11.01 6.93 10.71
N MET A 19 -10.43 8.11 10.46
CA MET A 19 -9.16 8.53 11.07
C MET A 19 -9.27 8.72 12.60
N MET A 20 -10.35 9.31 13.09
CA MET A 20 -10.57 9.47 14.54
C MET A 20 -10.69 8.12 15.23
N ARG A 21 -11.40 7.14 14.63
CA ARG A 21 -11.45 5.77 15.16
C ARG A 21 -10.06 5.13 15.22
N ALA A 22 -9.27 5.32 14.17
CA ALA A 22 -7.90 4.83 14.07
C ALA A 22 -7.00 5.45 15.14
N VAL A 23 -7.10 6.76 15.39
CA VAL A 23 -6.33 7.46 16.43
C VAL A 23 -6.75 7.04 17.85
N MET A 24 -8.05 6.90 18.09
CA MET A 24 -8.57 6.46 19.39
C MET A 24 -8.17 5.01 19.72
N SER A 25 -7.85 4.17 18.73
CA SER A 25 -7.59 2.75 18.96
C SER A 25 -6.32 2.46 19.77
N TYR A 26 -5.37 3.40 19.82
CA TYR A 26 -4.17 3.30 20.68
C TYR A 26 -4.26 4.13 21.97
N GLY A 27 -5.47 4.59 22.33
CA GLY A 27 -5.73 5.24 23.63
C GLY A 27 -5.75 6.77 23.61
N ALA A 28 -5.76 7.40 22.42
CA ALA A 28 -6.05 8.83 22.32
C ALA A 28 -7.49 9.13 22.74
N THR A 29 -7.69 10.27 23.42
CA THR A 29 -9.02 10.75 23.77
C THR A 29 -9.79 11.22 22.52
N ALA A 30 -11.12 11.34 22.63
CA ALA A 30 -11.93 11.87 21.53
C ALA A 30 -11.50 13.29 21.10
N GLU A 31 -11.06 14.12 22.05
CA GLU A 31 -10.58 15.49 21.75
C GLU A 31 -9.23 15.48 21.05
N GLU A 32 -8.30 14.62 21.47
CA GLU A 32 -7.02 14.41 20.78
C GLU A 32 -7.22 13.88 19.36
N ALA A 33 -8.16 12.96 19.16
CA ALA A 33 -8.52 12.46 17.83
C ALA A 33 -9.17 13.54 16.96
N ARG A 34 -10.07 14.36 17.53
CA ARG A 34 -10.74 15.46 16.82
C ARG A 34 -9.76 16.55 16.37
N THR A 35 -8.69 16.76 17.13
CA THR A 35 -7.69 17.80 16.89
C THR A 35 -6.36 17.25 16.36
N MET A 36 -6.36 15.98 15.93
CA MET A 36 -5.19 15.30 15.37
C MET A 36 -4.62 16.08 14.18
N ASP A 37 -3.32 15.91 13.95
CA ASP A 37 -2.65 16.42 12.76
C ASP A 37 -2.42 15.30 11.74
N ILE A 38 -2.25 15.72 10.49
CA ILE A 38 -1.78 14.88 9.41
C ILE A 38 -0.30 15.16 9.19
N ARG A 39 0.52 14.12 9.26
CA ARG A 39 1.97 14.17 9.03
C ARG A 39 2.29 13.57 7.67
N GLY A 40 3.43 13.97 7.11
CA GLY A 40 4.01 13.35 5.94
C GLY A 40 3.04 13.32 4.75
N CYS A 41 2.59 12.11 4.42
CA CYS A 41 1.70 11.83 3.30
C CYS A 41 0.24 11.93 3.72
N TYR A 42 -0.15 11.15 4.73
CA TYR A 42 -1.52 11.05 5.26
C TYR A 42 -1.55 10.34 6.63
N GLU A 43 -0.42 10.29 7.33
CA GLU A 43 -0.28 9.66 8.63
C GLU A 43 -0.96 10.49 9.72
N THR A 44 -1.83 9.87 10.52
CA THR A 44 -2.52 10.56 11.61
C THR A 44 -1.69 10.57 12.89
N CYS A 45 -1.70 11.67 13.63
CA CYS A 45 -1.07 11.74 14.94
C CYS A 45 -1.75 12.69 15.92
N VAL A 46 -1.60 12.42 17.21
CA VAL A 46 -1.99 13.37 18.25
C VAL A 46 -1.09 14.61 18.19
N ARG A 47 -1.70 15.77 17.95
CA ARG A 47 -1.02 17.07 17.81
C ARG A 47 -0.09 17.34 18.99
N GLY A 48 1.19 17.58 18.69
CA GLY A 48 2.23 17.96 19.65
C GLY A 48 2.56 16.91 20.72
N ASN A 49 1.94 15.74 20.69
CA ASN A 49 2.05 14.73 21.75
C ASN A 49 2.26 13.31 21.22
N GLU A 50 2.61 13.17 19.94
CA GLU A 50 2.91 11.89 19.33
C GLU A 50 4.13 11.96 18.41
N VAL A 51 5.00 10.97 18.57
CA VAL A 51 6.07 10.62 17.64
C VAL A 51 5.78 9.22 17.15
N SER A 52 5.76 9.03 15.83
CA SER A 52 5.80 7.69 15.23
C SER A 52 7.02 7.55 14.34
N THR A 53 7.87 6.56 14.63
CA THR A 53 9.00 6.23 13.75
C THR A 53 8.56 5.26 12.68
N VAL A 54 9.06 5.46 11.46
CA VAL A 54 8.94 4.47 10.38
C VAL A 54 9.98 3.38 10.62
N SER A 55 9.54 2.23 11.13
CA SER A 55 10.43 1.11 11.48
C SER A 55 10.85 0.29 10.28
N GLY A 56 10.04 0.26 9.23
CA GLY A 56 10.38 -0.38 7.96
C GLY A 56 9.18 -0.62 7.05
N TYR A 57 9.48 -0.79 5.75
CA TYR A 57 8.53 -1.20 4.74
C TYR A 57 8.68 -2.69 4.45
N VAL A 58 7.61 -3.45 4.66
CA VAL A 58 7.54 -4.89 4.38
C VAL A 58 7.07 -5.10 2.95
N ASN A 59 7.87 -5.81 2.16
CA ASN A 59 7.52 -6.24 0.82
C ASN A 59 6.61 -7.46 0.88
N ALA A 60 5.31 -7.28 0.72
CA ALA A 60 4.32 -8.33 0.83
C ALA A 60 4.51 -9.43 -0.24
N LEU A 61 4.93 -9.05 -1.45
CA LEU A 61 5.16 -9.99 -2.56
C LEU A 61 6.34 -10.95 -2.31
N LYS A 62 7.32 -10.56 -1.48
CA LYS A 62 8.42 -11.46 -1.12
C LYS A 62 7.95 -12.67 -0.33
N ALA A 63 6.82 -12.58 0.38
CA ALA A 63 6.24 -13.74 1.04
C ALA A 63 5.86 -14.83 0.03
N VAL A 64 5.25 -14.45 -1.10
CA VAL A 64 4.90 -15.36 -2.18
C VAL A 64 6.15 -15.87 -2.90
N GLU A 65 7.06 -14.97 -3.26
CA GLU A 65 8.33 -15.36 -3.92
C GLU A 65 9.06 -16.42 -3.10
N TYR A 66 9.13 -16.25 -1.78
CA TYR A 66 9.84 -17.16 -0.87
C TYR A 66 9.16 -18.51 -0.70
N VAL A 67 7.85 -18.64 -0.92
CA VAL A 67 7.23 -19.96 -1.04
C VAL A 67 7.78 -20.70 -2.25
N PHE A 68 7.90 -20.04 -3.40
CA PHE A 68 8.41 -20.64 -4.64
C PHE A 68 9.92 -20.87 -4.66
N THR A 69 10.67 -20.27 -3.74
CA THR A 69 12.13 -20.34 -3.70
C THR A 69 12.69 -21.00 -2.44
N ASP A 70 11.87 -21.73 -1.69
CA ASP A 70 12.29 -22.38 -0.44
C ASP A 70 12.93 -21.38 0.55
N GLY A 71 12.40 -20.15 0.60
CA GLY A 71 12.88 -19.05 1.43
C GLY A 71 14.16 -18.36 0.95
N ARG A 72 14.71 -18.75 -0.21
CA ARG A 72 15.93 -18.13 -0.75
C ARG A 72 15.62 -16.88 -1.55
N ASP A 73 16.26 -15.77 -1.20
CA ASP A 73 16.17 -14.55 -2.00
C ASP A 73 17.04 -14.68 -3.24
N ARG A 74 16.43 -14.66 -4.43
CA ARG A 74 17.14 -14.88 -5.71
C ARG A 74 18.20 -13.83 -6.02
N ARG A 75 18.07 -12.62 -5.47
CA ARG A 75 19.01 -11.52 -5.73
C ARG A 75 20.29 -11.67 -4.91
N THR A 76 20.18 -12.15 -3.67
CA THR A 76 21.32 -12.30 -2.76
C THR A 76 21.84 -13.72 -2.65
N GLY A 77 21.04 -14.72 -3.06
CA GLY A 77 21.32 -16.16 -2.85
C GLY A 77 21.16 -16.62 -1.40
N ALA A 78 20.86 -15.70 -0.47
CA ALA A 78 20.78 -15.98 0.96
C ALA A 78 19.42 -16.56 1.36
N GLN A 79 19.42 -17.37 2.43
CA GLN A 79 18.21 -17.81 3.10
C GLN A 79 17.63 -16.64 3.92
N ILE A 80 16.64 -15.94 3.37
CA ILE A 80 16.00 -14.79 4.03
C ILE A 80 14.64 -15.18 4.59
N GLY A 81 13.85 -15.91 3.82
CA GLY A 81 12.59 -16.50 4.24
C GLY A 81 12.77 -17.87 4.92
N LEU A 82 11.65 -18.44 5.32
CA LEU A 82 11.57 -19.77 5.91
C LEU A 82 11.78 -20.85 4.83
N PRO A 83 12.39 -22.01 5.14
CA PRO A 83 12.33 -23.17 4.26
C PRO A 83 10.87 -23.52 3.96
N THR A 84 10.55 -23.78 2.70
CA THR A 84 9.22 -24.12 2.20
C THR A 84 9.36 -25.14 1.07
N ALA A 85 9.08 -26.41 1.37
CA ALA A 85 9.07 -27.46 0.36
C ALA A 85 7.76 -27.39 -0.45
N LEU A 86 7.82 -27.01 -1.73
CA LEU A 86 6.61 -26.96 -2.57
C LEU A 86 5.85 -28.29 -2.63
N SER A 87 6.56 -29.41 -2.53
CA SER A 87 5.98 -30.75 -2.51
C SER A 87 5.10 -31.03 -1.27
N SER A 88 5.20 -30.23 -0.20
CA SER A 88 4.34 -30.36 0.98
C SER A 88 3.06 -29.53 0.89
N LEU A 89 2.84 -28.78 -0.19
CA LEU A 89 1.70 -27.86 -0.34
C LEU A 89 0.59 -28.49 -1.20
N ALA A 90 -0.07 -29.52 -0.65
CA ALA A 90 -1.02 -30.35 -1.39
C ALA A 90 -2.35 -29.61 -1.68
N GLY A 91 -2.78 -28.75 -0.77
CA GLY A 91 -3.98 -27.93 -0.91
C GLY A 91 -3.68 -26.42 -0.95
N PHE A 92 -4.70 -25.64 -1.34
CA PHE A 92 -4.63 -24.19 -1.29
C PHE A 92 -4.36 -23.67 0.12
N ASP A 93 -4.98 -24.28 1.15
CA ASP A 93 -4.77 -23.89 2.54
C ASP A 93 -3.31 -24.07 2.97
N ASP A 94 -2.63 -25.12 2.51
CA ASP A 94 -1.20 -25.33 2.79
C ASP A 94 -0.36 -24.19 2.17
N PHE A 95 -0.64 -23.86 0.91
CA PHE A 95 0.03 -22.76 0.22
C PHE A 95 -0.23 -21.41 0.90
N TYR A 96 -1.50 -21.11 1.21
CA TYR A 96 -1.89 -19.88 1.86
C TYR A 96 -1.24 -19.73 3.24
N ASN A 97 -1.24 -20.80 4.05
CA ASN A 97 -0.56 -20.82 5.35
C ASN A 97 0.96 -20.65 5.21
N ALA A 98 1.58 -21.22 4.17
CA ALA A 98 3.00 -21.00 3.89
C ALA A 98 3.29 -19.54 3.54
N VAL A 99 2.42 -18.89 2.75
CA VAL A 99 2.54 -17.45 2.44
C VAL A 99 2.39 -16.61 3.71
N LEU A 100 1.40 -16.89 4.56
CA LEU A 100 1.24 -16.17 5.84
C LEU A 100 2.46 -16.36 6.76
N ALA A 101 3.00 -17.57 6.86
CA ALA A 101 4.19 -17.84 7.67
C ALA A 101 5.42 -17.07 7.15
N GLN A 102 5.61 -16.99 5.83
CA GLN A 102 6.66 -16.17 5.24
C GLN A 102 6.45 -14.69 5.53
N TRP A 103 5.21 -14.20 5.42
CA TRP A 103 4.89 -12.80 5.67
C TRP A 103 5.12 -12.41 7.14
N ASP A 104 4.65 -13.23 8.08
CA ASP A 104 4.88 -13.08 9.52
C ASP A 104 6.38 -13.08 9.86
N HIS A 105 7.16 -13.94 9.20
CA HIS A 105 8.61 -13.95 9.37
C HIS A 105 9.24 -12.62 8.95
N LEU A 106 8.82 -12.05 7.81
CA LEU A 106 9.34 -10.78 7.32
C LEU A 106 8.94 -9.60 8.20
N ILE A 107 7.69 -9.56 8.66
CA ILE A 107 7.19 -8.55 9.60
C ILE A 107 7.94 -8.67 10.93
N GLY A 108 8.06 -9.89 11.47
CA GLY A 108 8.76 -10.16 12.72
C GLY A 108 10.23 -9.77 12.68
N ARG A 109 10.93 -10.03 11.57
CA ARG A 109 12.32 -9.57 11.36
C ARG A 109 12.43 -8.05 11.32
N THR A 110 11.47 -7.38 10.69
CA THR A 110 11.43 -5.91 10.64
C THR A 110 11.27 -5.32 12.04
N ILE A 111 10.31 -5.83 12.82
CA ILE A 111 10.09 -5.42 14.21
C ILE A 111 11.32 -5.73 15.07
N ALA A 112 11.92 -6.91 14.95
CA ALA A 112 13.10 -7.30 15.72
C ALA A 112 14.32 -6.39 15.42
N CYS A 113 14.51 -6.00 14.15
CA CYS A 113 15.52 -5.03 13.77
C CYS A 113 15.26 -3.67 14.43
N SER A 114 14.03 -3.17 14.30
CA SER A 114 13.60 -1.91 14.89
C SER A 114 13.84 -1.86 16.41
N LEU A 115 13.39 -2.88 17.15
CA LEU A 115 13.58 -2.98 18.61
C LEU A 115 15.06 -2.90 19.03
N ARG A 116 15.99 -3.41 18.20
CA ARG A 116 17.42 -3.38 18.52
C ARG A 116 17.98 -1.95 18.51
N PHE A 117 17.48 -1.08 17.65
CA PHE A 117 18.00 0.28 17.46
C PHE A 117 17.18 1.35 18.19
N GLU A 118 15.86 1.20 18.28
CA GLU A 118 14.96 2.23 18.83
C GLU A 118 15.23 2.58 20.30
N LYS A 119 15.76 1.64 21.10
CA LYS A 119 16.18 1.90 22.49
C LYS A 119 17.35 2.89 22.61
N TYR A 120 18.04 3.19 21.51
CA TYR A 120 19.18 4.09 21.45
C TYR A 120 18.90 5.31 20.56
N LEU A 121 17.64 5.61 20.25
CA LEU A 121 17.30 6.65 19.29
C LEU A 121 17.83 8.04 19.72
N SER A 122 17.70 8.40 21.00
CA SER A 122 18.28 9.65 21.52
C SER A 122 19.81 9.71 21.46
N TYR A 123 20.50 8.57 21.43
CA TYR A 123 21.95 8.53 21.28
C TYR A 123 22.36 8.62 19.80
N ILE A 124 21.64 7.94 18.92
CA ILE A 124 21.93 7.86 17.49
C ILE A 124 21.56 9.17 16.79
N ASN A 125 20.41 9.75 17.12
CA ASN A 125 19.87 10.95 16.48
C ASN A 125 19.05 11.80 17.48
N PRO A 126 19.70 12.45 18.45
CA PRO A 126 19.03 13.32 19.41
C PRO A 126 18.31 14.47 18.71
N SER A 127 17.06 14.73 19.10
CA SER A 127 16.20 15.74 18.48
C SER A 127 16.04 16.96 19.39
N ASN A 128 17.15 17.46 19.96
CA ASN A 128 17.15 18.48 21.02
C ASN A 128 16.31 19.74 20.70
N LEU A 129 16.41 20.27 19.48
CA LEU A 129 15.62 21.44 19.06
C LEU A 129 14.12 21.15 19.05
N TYR A 130 13.73 19.98 18.54
CA TYR A 130 12.33 19.56 18.54
C TYR A 130 11.84 19.30 19.97
N SER A 131 12.62 18.59 20.78
CA SER A 131 12.32 18.31 22.18
C SER A 131 12.10 19.59 23.00
N GLY A 132 12.85 20.66 22.70
CA GLY A 132 12.65 21.99 23.30
C GLY A 132 11.31 22.66 22.99
N THR A 133 10.54 22.16 22.01
CA THR A 133 9.22 22.66 21.64
C THR A 133 8.07 21.82 22.23
N ILE A 134 8.38 20.71 22.90
CA ILE A 134 7.38 19.79 23.45
C ILE A 134 7.36 19.88 24.97
N LEU A 135 6.25 20.37 25.53
CA LEU A 135 6.11 20.62 26.96
C LEU A 135 6.43 19.37 27.81
N HIS A 136 5.86 18.22 27.45
CA HIS A 136 6.06 16.99 28.20
C HIS A 136 7.52 16.49 28.15
N ALA A 137 8.25 16.77 27.06
CA ALA A 137 9.66 16.43 26.93
C ALA A 137 10.52 17.31 27.85
N LEU A 138 10.21 18.61 27.91
CA LEU A 138 10.85 19.55 28.82
C LEU A 138 10.61 19.20 30.30
N GLU A 139 9.37 18.88 30.67
CA GLU A 139 9.01 18.50 32.04
C GLU A 139 9.74 17.23 32.51
N ARG A 140 9.97 16.29 31.60
CA ARG A 140 10.66 15.03 31.88
C ARG A 140 12.18 15.11 31.76
N GLY A 141 12.71 16.14 31.09
CA GLY A 141 14.12 16.20 30.72
C GLY A 141 14.51 15.07 29.75
N GLU A 142 13.58 14.63 28.90
CA GLU A 142 13.77 13.52 27.97
C GLU A 142 13.68 14.00 26.52
N ASP A 143 14.36 13.30 25.61
CA ASP A 143 14.20 13.54 24.18
C ASP A 143 12.80 13.11 23.71
N ALA A 144 12.12 13.99 22.97
CA ALA A 144 10.76 13.78 22.48
C ALA A 144 10.65 12.55 21.55
N TYR A 145 11.68 12.26 20.74
CA TYR A 145 11.68 11.06 19.90
C TYR A 145 11.99 9.79 20.68
N GLN A 146 12.68 9.87 21.82
CA GLN A 146 12.95 8.68 22.64
C GLN A 146 11.75 8.28 23.50
N SER A 147 11.20 9.21 24.29
CA SER A 147 10.08 8.94 25.21
C SER A 147 9.41 10.21 25.76
N GLY A 148 9.84 11.40 25.31
CA GLY A 148 9.37 12.68 25.84
C GLY A 148 7.95 13.09 25.41
N VAL A 149 7.23 12.27 24.63
CA VAL A 149 5.85 12.54 24.23
C VAL A 149 4.88 11.49 24.79
N LYS A 150 3.59 11.85 24.89
CA LYS A 150 2.53 10.96 25.39
C LYS A 150 2.46 9.65 24.58
N PHE A 151 2.57 9.73 23.26
CA PHE A 151 2.51 8.58 22.37
C PHE A 151 3.83 8.42 21.61
N SER A 152 4.74 7.60 22.15
CA SER A 152 6.02 7.28 21.52
C SER A 152 5.89 6.00 20.70
N ASN A 153 5.15 6.08 19.59
CA ASN A 153 4.76 4.95 18.74
C ASN A 153 5.78 4.64 17.64
N SER A 154 5.63 3.48 17.01
CA SER A 154 6.40 3.06 15.83
C SER A 154 5.43 2.55 14.76
N SER A 155 5.86 2.47 13.50
CA SER A 155 5.00 2.01 12.40
C SER A 155 5.68 0.98 11.51
N VAL A 156 4.91 -0.03 11.09
CA VAL A 156 5.32 -1.01 10.07
C VAL A 156 4.44 -0.81 8.85
N LEU A 157 5.07 -0.56 7.71
CA LEU A 157 4.42 -0.21 6.48
C LEU A 157 4.30 -1.41 5.56
N ASN A 158 3.12 -1.66 5.02
CA ASN A 158 2.90 -2.73 4.06
C ASN A 158 2.97 -2.21 2.62
N CYS A 159 3.76 -2.87 1.78
CA CYS A 159 3.93 -2.54 0.38
C CYS A 159 3.57 -3.72 -0.52
N GLY A 160 2.84 -3.46 -1.61
CA GLY A 160 2.44 -4.50 -2.57
C GLY A 160 1.25 -5.36 -2.12
N PHE A 161 0.36 -4.84 -1.29
CA PHE A 161 -0.73 -5.61 -0.69
C PHE A 161 -1.69 -6.22 -1.71
N ALA A 162 -2.24 -5.43 -2.65
CA ALA A 162 -3.16 -5.98 -3.65
C ALA A 162 -2.46 -7.00 -4.57
N SER A 163 -1.17 -6.82 -4.84
CA SER A 163 -0.38 -7.77 -5.64
C SER A 163 -0.16 -9.08 -4.88
N LEU A 164 0.04 -9.03 -3.57
CA LEU A 164 0.03 -10.22 -2.71
C LEU A 164 -1.32 -10.95 -2.80
N VAL A 165 -2.43 -10.23 -2.62
CA VAL A 165 -3.78 -10.79 -2.72
C VAL A 165 -4.02 -11.43 -4.09
N ASP A 166 -3.76 -10.70 -5.16
CA ASP A 166 -3.95 -11.16 -6.54
C ASP A 166 -3.06 -12.36 -6.87
N ALA A 167 -1.86 -12.44 -6.29
CA ALA A 167 -0.96 -13.57 -6.48
C ALA A 167 -1.47 -14.82 -5.77
N VAL A 168 -1.94 -14.70 -4.53
CA VAL A 168 -2.57 -15.81 -3.80
C VAL A 168 -3.86 -16.25 -4.50
N ALA A 169 -4.69 -15.30 -4.96
CA ALA A 169 -5.90 -15.59 -5.72
C ALA A 169 -5.61 -16.34 -7.02
N ALA A 170 -4.56 -15.95 -7.76
CA ALA A 170 -4.14 -16.64 -8.97
C ALA A 170 -3.67 -18.08 -8.70
N VAL A 171 -2.93 -18.32 -7.61
CA VAL A 171 -2.54 -19.68 -7.23
C VAL A 171 -3.77 -20.52 -6.87
N ARG A 172 -4.69 -19.97 -6.09
CA ARG A 172 -5.97 -20.63 -5.77
C ARG A 172 -6.68 -21.08 -7.04
N GLU A 173 -6.89 -20.15 -7.96
CA GLU A 173 -7.65 -20.36 -9.18
C GLU A 173 -6.96 -21.33 -10.15
N PHE A 174 -5.71 -21.06 -10.53
CA PHE A 174 -5.07 -21.77 -11.65
C PHE A 174 -4.37 -23.07 -11.23
N VAL A 175 -3.91 -23.18 -9.97
CA VAL A 175 -3.22 -24.38 -9.48
C VAL A 175 -4.19 -25.34 -8.80
N TYR A 176 -5.03 -24.85 -7.89
CA TYR A 176 -5.82 -25.74 -7.02
C TYR A 176 -7.26 -25.96 -7.48
N GLU A 177 -7.92 -24.91 -8.00
CA GLU A 177 -9.31 -25.00 -8.47
C GLU A 177 -9.40 -25.52 -9.91
N LYS A 178 -8.82 -24.79 -10.87
CA LYS A 178 -8.87 -25.14 -12.30
C LYS A 178 -7.84 -26.21 -12.68
N LYS A 179 -6.74 -26.32 -11.91
CA LYS A 179 -5.63 -27.25 -12.16
C LYS A 179 -5.10 -27.17 -13.60
N THR A 180 -5.04 -25.95 -14.15
CA THR A 180 -4.46 -25.70 -15.48
C THR A 180 -2.95 -25.86 -15.48
N VAL A 181 -2.32 -25.68 -14.31
CA VAL A 181 -0.89 -25.87 -14.08
C VAL A 181 -0.68 -26.44 -12.68
N THR A 182 0.42 -27.13 -12.46
CA THR A 182 0.88 -27.52 -11.13
C THR A 182 1.64 -26.38 -10.45
N LEU A 183 1.79 -26.46 -9.12
CA LEU A 183 2.56 -25.45 -8.37
C LEU A 183 4.03 -25.38 -8.84
N ALA A 184 4.62 -26.52 -9.23
CA ALA A 184 5.97 -26.59 -9.76
C ALA A 184 6.09 -25.90 -11.14
N GLU A 185 5.17 -26.19 -12.07
CA GLU A 185 5.12 -25.55 -13.40
C GLU A 185 4.92 -24.03 -13.29
N LEU A 186 4.06 -23.57 -12.36
CA LEU A 186 3.95 -22.14 -12.08
C LEU A 186 5.28 -21.58 -11.57
N GLY A 187 5.97 -22.28 -10.66
CA GLY A 187 7.30 -21.89 -10.19
C GLY A 187 8.33 -21.76 -11.31
N GLU A 188 8.28 -22.64 -12.31
CA GLU A 188 9.10 -22.57 -13.53
C GLU A 188 8.74 -21.35 -14.39
N ALA A 189 7.44 -21.10 -14.62
CA ALA A 189 6.97 -19.92 -15.34
C ALA A 189 7.48 -18.62 -14.69
N LEU A 190 7.41 -18.53 -13.36
CA LEU A 190 7.93 -17.38 -12.61
C LEU A 190 9.46 -17.28 -12.66
N ALA A 191 10.18 -18.41 -12.67
CA ALA A 191 11.63 -18.44 -12.84
C ALA A 191 12.07 -17.93 -14.21
N GLN A 192 11.29 -18.21 -15.25
CA GLN A 192 11.53 -17.73 -16.61
C GLN A 192 10.93 -16.35 -16.90
N ASN A 193 10.41 -15.66 -15.88
CA ASN A 193 9.76 -14.36 -16.04
C ASN A 193 8.65 -14.40 -17.13
N TRP A 194 7.87 -15.49 -17.13
CA TRP A 194 6.80 -15.81 -18.08
C TRP A 194 7.23 -16.14 -19.53
N ALA A 195 8.52 -16.17 -19.83
CA ALA A 195 9.00 -16.55 -21.17
C ALA A 195 8.67 -18.03 -21.46
N GLY A 196 7.98 -18.29 -22.57
CA GLY A 196 7.45 -19.61 -22.93
C GLY A 196 6.16 -20.00 -22.22
N TRP A 197 5.59 -19.10 -21.41
CA TRP A 197 4.35 -19.29 -20.64
C TRP A 197 3.33 -18.16 -20.91
N GLU A 198 3.39 -17.56 -22.10
CA GLU A 198 2.62 -16.36 -22.48
C GLU A 198 1.10 -16.59 -22.45
N ASP A 199 0.65 -17.80 -22.81
CA ASP A 199 -0.78 -18.16 -22.76
C ASP A 199 -1.31 -18.21 -21.33
N LEU A 200 -0.56 -18.86 -20.43
CA LEU A 200 -0.88 -18.89 -19.00
C LEU A 200 -0.86 -17.48 -18.40
N HIS A 201 0.17 -16.71 -18.70
CA HIS A 201 0.31 -15.33 -18.26
C HIS A 201 -0.88 -14.47 -18.68
N THR A 202 -1.31 -14.61 -19.94
CA THR A 202 -2.49 -13.92 -20.48
C THR A 202 -3.76 -14.33 -19.76
N GLN A 203 -3.95 -15.62 -19.47
CA GLN A 203 -5.11 -16.10 -18.72
C GLN A 203 -5.16 -15.52 -17.30
N ILE A 204 -4.02 -15.52 -16.59
CA ILE A 204 -3.90 -14.96 -15.24
C ILE A 204 -4.19 -13.45 -15.23
N LYS A 205 -3.66 -12.69 -16.21
CA LYS A 205 -3.90 -11.25 -16.34
C LYS A 205 -5.36 -10.91 -16.67
N LYS A 206 -6.09 -11.84 -17.29
CA LYS A 206 -7.51 -11.69 -17.67
C LYS A 206 -8.49 -12.27 -16.64
N SER A 207 -8.00 -12.91 -15.57
CA SER A 207 -8.88 -13.40 -14.52
C SER A 207 -9.74 -12.27 -13.94
N VAL A 208 -10.99 -12.60 -13.65
CA VAL A 208 -11.93 -11.71 -12.97
C VAL A 208 -11.67 -11.63 -11.46
N HIS A 209 -10.91 -12.57 -10.91
CA HIS A 209 -10.55 -12.63 -9.49
C HIS A 209 -9.34 -11.74 -9.21
N LYS A 210 -9.59 -10.43 -9.22
CA LYS A 210 -8.62 -9.38 -8.89
C LYS A 210 -9.21 -8.42 -7.87
N TYR A 211 -8.38 -7.98 -6.93
CA TYR A 211 -8.75 -7.01 -5.93
C TYR A 211 -9.14 -5.66 -6.56
N GLY A 212 -10.16 -5.00 -6.00
CA GLY A 212 -10.67 -3.71 -6.50
C GLY A 212 -11.89 -3.81 -7.41
N ASN A 213 -12.48 -5.00 -7.53
CA ASN A 213 -13.58 -5.26 -8.47
C ASN A 213 -14.93 -5.59 -7.79
N ASP A 214 -15.06 -5.44 -6.48
CA ASP A 214 -16.20 -5.92 -5.66
C ASP A 214 -16.47 -7.42 -5.89
N ASP A 215 -15.41 -8.19 -6.17
CA ASP A 215 -15.46 -9.65 -6.35
C ASP A 215 -15.49 -10.33 -4.97
N PRO A 216 -16.59 -11.02 -4.58
CA PRO A 216 -16.74 -11.54 -3.22
C PRO A 216 -15.62 -12.50 -2.79
N SER A 217 -15.11 -13.30 -3.73
CA SER A 217 -14.07 -14.31 -3.45
C SER A 217 -12.70 -13.66 -3.19
N THR A 218 -12.32 -12.69 -4.01
CA THR A 218 -11.04 -11.98 -3.87
C THR A 218 -11.09 -10.98 -2.72
N ASP A 219 -12.20 -10.28 -2.51
CA ASP A 219 -12.36 -9.33 -1.41
C ASP A 219 -12.43 -10.02 -0.04
N ALA A 220 -12.99 -11.24 0.03
CA ALA A 220 -12.94 -12.04 1.25
C ALA A 220 -11.49 -12.38 1.63
N LEU A 221 -10.69 -12.83 0.66
CA LEU A 221 -9.26 -13.11 0.83
C LEU A 221 -8.50 -11.84 1.21
N ALA A 222 -8.74 -10.73 0.50
CA ALA A 222 -8.11 -9.44 0.79
C ALA A 222 -8.43 -8.97 2.22
N ARG A 223 -9.69 -9.06 2.65
CA ARG A 223 -10.08 -8.72 4.02
C ARG A 223 -9.35 -9.57 5.05
N GLU A 224 -9.23 -10.87 4.82
CA GLU A 224 -8.56 -11.79 5.74
C GLU A 224 -7.07 -11.46 5.88
N MET A 225 -6.37 -11.27 4.76
CA MET A 225 -4.95 -10.92 4.76
C MET A 225 -4.69 -9.52 5.36
N ALA A 226 -5.57 -8.56 5.10
CA ALA A 226 -5.52 -7.24 5.72
C ALA A 226 -5.71 -7.32 7.24
N ALA A 227 -6.70 -8.09 7.69
CA ALA A 227 -6.95 -8.32 9.11
C ALA A 227 -5.76 -9.01 9.78
N HIS A 228 -5.18 -10.03 9.14
CA HIS A 228 -3.98 -10.74 9.60
C HIS A 228 -2.81 -9.79 9.83
N PHE A 229 -2.46 -8.96 8.84
CA PHE A 229 -1.38 -7.98 8.98
C PHE A 229 -1.63 -6.96 10.09
N SER A 230 -2.83 -6.37 10.11
CA SER A 230 -3.17 -5.36 11.12
C SER A 230 -3.10 -5.96 12.53
N ALA A 231 -3.64 -7.17 12.74
CA ALA A 231 -3.59 -7.87 14.02
C ALA A 231 -2.17 -8.29 14.40
N PHE A 232 -1.35 -8.69 13.42
CA PHE A 232 0.02 -9.08 13.68
C PHE A 232 0.89 -7.89 14.08
N VAL A 233 0.64 -6.68 13.58
CA VAL A 233 1.48 -5.49 13.87
C VAL A 233 0.94 -4.65 15.03
N ASN A 234 -0.35 -4.35 15.02
CA ASN A 234 -0.92 -3.32 15.89
C ASN A 234 -0.73 -3.63 17.37
N PHE A 235 -0.43 -2.58 18.13
CA PHE A 235 -0.39 -2.56 19.60
C PHE A 235 0.69 -3.45 20.23
N ARG A 236 1.60 -4.02 19.44
CA ARG A 236 2.81 -4.65 19.99
C ARG A 236 3.67 -3.59 20.66
N PRO A 237 4.21 -3.84 21.87
CA PRO A 237 5.11 -2.90 22.52
C PRO A 237 6.34 -2.60 21.66
N ASN A 238 6.75 -1.32 21.60
CA ASN A 238 8.03 -0.92 21.03
C ASN A 238 9.09 -0.69 22.13
N ALA A 239 10.29 -0.27 21.74
CA ALA A 239 11.40 -0.08 22.69
C ALA A 239 11.37 1.29 23.42
N ARG A 240 10.31 2.08 23.22
CA ARG A 240 10.17 3.48 23.65
C ARG A 240 8.96 3.72 24.56
N GLY A 241 8.32 2.63 25.02
CA GLY A 241 7.14 2.69 25.90
C GLY A 241 5.82 2.95 25.18
N GLY A 242 5.82 2.98 23.85
CA GLY A 242 4.60 3.00 23.03
C GLY A 242 4.39 1.68 22.29
N VAL A 243 3.72 1.75 21.15
CA VAL A 243 3.33 0.56 20.36
C VAL A 243 3.66 0.68 18.88
N TYR A 244 3.71 -0.46 18.20
CA TYR A 244 3.69 -0.54 16.74
C TYR A 244 2.27 -0.30 16.20
N LYS A 245 2.18 0.45 15.11
CA LYS A 245 0.96 0.73 14.34
C LYS A 245 1.13 0.22 12.91
N ALA A 246 0.15 -0.53 12.42
CA ALA A 246 0.08 -1.00 11.05
C ALA A 246 -0.27 0.16 10.12
N THR A 247 0.27 0.12 8.90
CA THR A 247 -0.17 1.02 7.84
C THR A 247 -0.18 0.40 6.47
N MET A 248 -1.16 0.80 5.67
CA MET A 248 -1.29 0.49 4.25
C MET A 248 -0.78 1.67 3.42
N HIS A 249 0.53 1.93 3.51
CA HIS A 249 1.23 3.02 2.83
C HIS A 249 2.55 2.51 2.23
N SER A 250 2.79 2.84 0.97
CA SER A 250 3.93 2.36 0.19
C SER A 250 4.94 3.44 -0.25
N ALA A 251 4.64 4.73 -0.15
CA ALA A 251 5.51 5.82 -0.66
C ALA A 251 6.08 5.53 -2.07
N MET A 252 7.41 5.48 -2.24
CA MET A 252 8.09 5.02 -3.47
C MET A 252 8.51 3.54 -3.42
N GLU A 253 8.27 2.86 -2.30
CA GLU A 253 8.70 1.48 -2.10
C GLU A 253 7.98 0.51 -3.04
N PHE A 254 6.76 0.82 -3.51
CA PHE A 254 6.10 -0.01 -4.52
C PHE A 254 6.90 -0.11 -5.84
N VAL A 255 7.72 0.90 -6.15
CA VAL A 255 8.68 0.88 -7.28
C VAL A 255 9.97 0.17 -6.87
N TRP A 256 10.58 0.57 -5.76
CA TRP A 256 11.91 0.08 -5.38
C TRP A 256 11.91 -1.37 -4.90
N GLN A 257 10.86 -1.80 -4.23
CA GLN A 257 10.65 -3.17 -3.82
C GLN A 257 10.21 -4.02 -5.00
N GLY A 258 9.35 -3.48 -5.88
CA GLY A 258 9.03 -4.10 -7.16
C GLY A 258 10.30 -4.43 -7.97
N ALA A 259 11.22 -3.47 -8.11
CA ALA A 259 12.51 -3.67 -8.77
C ALA A 259 13.38 -4.78 -8.15
N LYS A 260 13.13 -5.16 -6.89
CA LYS A 260 13.86 -6.19 -6.14
C LYS A 260 13.09 -7.53 -6.04
N THR A 261 11.91 -7.62 -6.65
CA THR A 261 11.05 -8.80 -6.64
C THR A 261 10.98 -9.40 -8.04
N GLY A 262 11.10 -10.73 -8.12
CA GLY A 262 10.93 -11.52 -9.34
C GLY A 262 9.49 -11.47 -9.88
N ALA A 263 9.22 -12.26 -10.92
CA ALA A 263 7.85 -12.41 -11.41
C ALA A 263 6.98 -13.05 -10.33
N THR A 264 5.72 -12.65 -10.26
CA THR A 264 4.77 -13.11 -9.22
C THR A 264 3.48 -13.65 -9.83
N PRO A 265 2.79 -14.60 -9.17
CA PRO A 265 1.60 -15.28 -9.72
C PRO A 265 0.45 -14.38 -10.16
N ASP A 266 0.40 -13.11 -9.74
CA ASP A 266 -0.59 -12.12 -10.18
C ASP A 266 -0.44 -11.73 -11.66
N GLY A 267 0.61 -12.21 -12.32
CA GLY A 267 0.97 -11.92 -13.70
C GLY A 267 1.91 -10.72 -13.83
N ARG A 268 2.47 -10.23 -12.71
CA ARG A 268 3.47 -9.18 -12.73
C ARG A 268 4.82 -9.74 -13.19
N TYR A 269 5.51 -9.03 -14.07
CA TYR A 269 6.87 -9.38 -14.48
C TYR A 269 7.89 -8.99 -13.40
N ALA A 270 9.04 -9.66 -13.42
CA ALA A 270 10.18 -9.34 -12.56
C ALA A 270 10.59 -7.88 -12.72
N GLY A 271 10.77 -7.19 -11.59
CA GLY A 271 11.19 -5.79 -11.56
C GLY A 271 10.09 -4.75 -11.81
N GLU A 272 8.86 -5.16 -12.17
CA GLU A 272 7.75 -4.23 -12.33
C GLU A 272 7.29 -3.63 -11.00
N GLU A 273 6.53 -2.54 -11.07
CA GLU A 273 5.93 -1.92 -9.88
C GLU A 273 4.95 -2.88 -9.20
N ALA A 274 4.98 -2.91 -7.87
CA ALA A 274 3.93 -3.54 -7.08
C ALA A 274 2.72 -2.61 -6.94
N SER A 275 1.60 -3.13 -6.47
CA SER A 275 0.47 -2.30 -6.00
C SER A 275 0.91 -1.34 -4.90
N LYS A 276 0.27 -0.18 -4.88
CA LYS A 276 0.55 0.90 -3.93
C LYS A 276 -0.61 1.12 -2.98
N ASN A 277 -0.28 1.39 -1.71
CA ASN A 277 -1.24 1.69 -0.64
C ASN A 277 -2.35 0.63 -0.55
N GLY A 278 -3.58 1.04 -0.20
CA GLY A 278 -4.76 0.18 -0.24
C GLY A 278 -5.38 0.08 -1.64
N SER A 279 -4.59 0.30 -2.70
CA SER A 279 -5.09 0.39 -4.08
C SER A 279 -4.76 -0.87 -4.87
N PRO A 280 -5.57 -1.19 -5.89
CA PRO A 280 -5.33 -2.29 -6.82
C PRO A 280 -3.98 -2.19 -7.53
N SER A 281 -3.53 -3.34 -8.02
CA SER A 281 -2.45 -3.40 -9.01
C SER A 281 -2.88 -2.65 -10.29
N VAL A 282 -1.93 -2.02 -10.98
CA VAL A 282 -2.20 -1.19 -12.16
C VAL A 282 -3.02 -1.95 -13.20
N GLY A 283 -4.18 -1.38 -13.56
CA GLY A 283 -5.07 -1.90 -14.60
C GLY A 283 -5.91 -3.12 -14.18
N MET A 284 -5.88 -3.52 -12.91
CA MET A 284 -6.65 -4.68 -12.44
C MET A 284 -8.05 -4.32 -11.94
N ASP A 285 -8.34 -3.06 -11.63
CA ASP A 285 -9.67 -2.55 -11.28
C ASP A 285 -10.50 -2.17 -12.51
N LYS A 286 -11.27 -3.14 -13.00
CA LYS A 286 -12.05 -3.06 -14.24
C LYS A 286 -13.57 -2.98 -14.02
N SER A 287 -14.04 -3.16 -12.80
CA SER A 287 -15.48 -3.04 -12.43
C SER A 287 -15.91 -1.62 -12.06
N GLY A 288 -15.07 -0.62 -12.29
CA GLY A 288 -15.35 0.79 -12.04
C GLY A 288 -15.12 1.25 -10.59
N VAL A 289 -15.09 2.57 -10.40
CA VAL A 289 -14.59 3.20 -9.17
C VAL A 289 -15.47 2.92 -7.94
N THR A 290 -16.77 2.71 -8.13
CA THR A 290 -17.66 2.30 -7.03
C THR A 290 -17.30 0.92 -6.51
N ALA A 291 -16.96 -0.03 -7.40
CA ALA A 291 -16.52 -1.36 -7.02
C ALA A 291 -15.18 -1.29 -6.28
N LEU A 292 -14.24 -0.50 -6.79
CA LEU A 292 -12.97 -0.19 -6.12
C LEU A 292 -13.17 0.32 -4.68
N ILE A 293 -14.02 1.33 -4.49
CA ILE A 293 -14.29 1.88 -3.16
C ILE A 293 -14.87 0.80 -2.24
N ARG A 294 -15.80 -0.03 -2.72
CA ARG A 294 -16.34 -1.13 -1.92
C ARG A 294 -15.27 -2.12 -1.50
N SER A 295 -14.43 -2.59 -2.42
CA SER A 295 -13.29 -3.48 -2.11
C SER A 295 -12.31 -2.84 -1.12
N ALA A 296 -12.01 -1.55 -1.25
CA ALA A 296 -11.15 -0.82 -0.31
C ALA A 296 -11.74 -0.76 1.11
N LEU A 297 -13.04 -0.51 1.22
CA LEU A 297 -13.73 -0.49 2.51
C LEU A 297 -13.79 -1.86 3.18
N ARG A 298 -13.77 -2.96 2.42
CA ARG A 298 -13.68 -4.34 2.97
C ARG A 298 -12.38 -4.59 3.74
N LEU A 299 -11.32 -3.83 3.47
CA LEU A 299 -10.06 -3.93 4.21
C LEU A 299 -10.10 -3.27 5.59
N ALA A 300 -11.24 -2.68 5.98
CA ALA A 300 -11.45 -1.94 7.22
C ALA A 300 -10.37 -0.86 7.46
N PRO A 301 -10.32 0.22 6.65
CA PRO A 301 -9.27 1.23 6.72
C PRO A 301 -8.96 1.75 8.14
N SER A 302 -9.99 1.99 8.97
CA SER A 302 -9.82 2.45 10.36
C SER A 302 -9.08 1.48 11.29
N SER A 303 -8.79 0.25 10.86
CA SER A 303 -7.92 -0.71 11.57
C SER A 303 -6.43 -0.47 11.38
N TYR A 304 -6.04 0.56 10.62
CA TYR A 304 -4.66 0.97 10.35
C TYR A 304 -4.36 2.30 11.07
N PRO A 305 -3.93 2.27 12.35
CA PRO A 305 -3.90 3.44 13.24
C PRO A 305 -2.87 4.52 12.85
N GLU A 306 -1.94 4.19 11.95
CA GLU A 306 -1.04 5.18 11.39
C GLU A 306 -1.61 5.77 10.11
N SER A 307 -1.96 4.95 9.11
CA SER A 307 -2.48 5.47 7.84
C SER A 307 -3.04 4.38 6.89
N PHE A 308 -4.03 4.77 6.09
CA PHE A 308 -4.56 3.99 4.94
C PHE A 308 -4.99 4.97 3.84
N CYS A 309 -4.47 4.81 2.62
CA CYS A 309 -4.82 5.65 1.48
C CYS A 309 -5.35 4.83 0.30
N LEU A 310 -6.38 5.36 -0.35
CA LEU A 310 -6.89 4.89 -1.62
C LEU A 310 -6.53 5.88 -2.74
N ASP A 311 -5.83 5.40 -3.75
CA ASP A 311 -5.56 6.12 -4.97
C ASP A 311 -6.66 5.85 -5.99
N VAL A 312 -7.30 6.92 -6.48
CA VAL A 312 -8.31 6.82 -7.53
C VAL A 312 -7.83 7.55 -8.78
N MET A 313 -7.91 6.87 -9.93
CA MET A 313 -7.72 7.47 -11.24
C MET A 313 -9.09 7.63 -11.91
N LEU A 314 -9.32 8.76 -12.57
CA LEU A 314 -10.54 9.05 -13.32
C LEU A 314 -10.19 9.60 -14.69
N HIS A 315 -10.90 9.14 -15.71
CA HIS A 315 -10.87 9.77 -17.03
C HIS A 315 -11.55 11.16 -17.00
N PRO A 316 -11.07 12.19 -17.73
CA PRO A 316 -11.66 13.54 -17.72
C PRO A 316 -13.15 13.58 -18.08
N SER A 317 -13.61 12.68 -18.97
CA SER A 317 -15.04 12.58 -19.34
C SER A 317 -15.93 12.24 -18.14
N ALA A 318 -15.46 11.42 -17.20
CA ALA A 318 -16.20 10.98 -16.01
C ALA A 318 -16.46 12.13 -15.02
N VAL A 319 -15.69 13.21 -15.10
CA VAL A 319 -15.78 14.36 -14.20
C VAL A 319 -16.20 15.65 -14.91
N SER A 320 -16.63 15.56 -16.17
CA SER A 320 -17.06 16.70 -16.98
C SER A 320 -18.38 17.32 -16.49
N GLY A 321 -18.56 18.63 -16.74
CA GLY A 321 -19.79 19.35 -16.40
C GLY A 321 -20.08 19.48 -14.89
N LYS A 322 -21.32 19.86 -14.54
CA LYS A 322 -21.75 19.94 -13.12
C LYS A 322 -21.94 18.55 -12.51
N GLU A 323 -22.44 17.60 -13.32
CA GLU A 323 -22.68 16.22 -12.89
C GLU A 323 -21.40 15.50 -12.47
N GLY A 324 -20.30 15.69 -13.21
CA GLY A 324 -19.02 15.10 -12.84
C GLY A 324 -18.48 15.54 -11.47
N LEU A 325 -18.72 16.79 -11.06
CA LEU A 325 -18.38 17.25 -9.70
C LEU A 325 -19.25 16.56 -8.64
N SER A 326 -20.54 16.34 -8.94
CA SER A 326 -21.43 15.56 -8.08
C SER A 326 -20.99 14.11 -7.97
N VAL A 327 -20.50 13.50 -9.05
CA VAL A 327 -19.92 12.14 -9.04
C VAL A 327 -18.71 12.08 -8.12
N MET A 328 -17.72 12.97 -8.28
CA MET A 328 -16.54 12.99 -7.40
C MET A 328 -16.92 13.17 -5.93
N LYS A 329 -17.89 14.05 -5.66
CA LYS A 329 -18.42 14.23 -4.30
C LYS A 329 -19.07 12.96 -3.77
N ALA A 330 -19.91 12.30 -4.57
CA ALA A 330 -20.56 11.06 -4.16
C ALA A 330 -19.55 9.97 -3.83
N LEU A 331 -18.53 9.78 -4.66
CA LEU A 331 -17.43 8.83 -4.42
C LEU A 331 -16.72 9.10 -3.08
N LEU A 332 -16.33 10.36 -2.82
CA LEU A 332 -15.73 10.76 -1.55
C LEU A 332 -16.67 10.48 -0.36
N MET A 333 -17.94 10.87 -0.47
CA MET A 333 -18.91 10.69 0.62
C MET A 333 -19.20 9.22 0.89
N THR A 334 -19.22 8.36 -0.14
CA THR A 334 -19.34 6.90 0.04
C THR A 334 -18.13 6.32 0.77
N TYR A 335 -16.91 6.72 0.40
CA TYR A 335 -15.70 6.29 1.10
C TYR A 335 -15.66 6.78 2.55
N LEU A 336 -16.02 8.05 2.77
CA LEU A 336 -16.14 8.66 4.10
C LEU A 336 -17.15 7.92 5.00
N ALA A 337 -18.33 7.61 4.46
CA ALA A 337 -19.40 6.92 5.19
C ALA A 337 -19.04 5.47 5.57
N GLY A 338 -18.10 4.86 4.86
CA GLY A 338 -17.60 3.52 5.11
C GLY A 338 -16.40 3.45 6.06
N ASP A 339 -16.04 4.53 6.75
CA ASP A 339 -14.83 4.63 7.57
C ASP A 339 -13.53 4.54 6.79
N GLY A 340 -13.55 5.00 5.52
CA GLY A 340 -12.33 5.35 4.80
C GLY A 340 -11.47 6.35 5.58
N MET A 341 -10.16 6.38 5.30
CA MET A 341 -9.22 7.27 6.00
C MET A 341 -8.68 8.37 5.10
N SER A 342 -8.04 8.03 3.99
CA SER A 342 -7.58 9.03 3.03
C SER A 342 -7.80 8.57 1.59
N ILE A 343 -8.15 9.52 0.72
CA ILE A 343 -8.41 9.26 -0.69
C ILE A 343 -7.87 10.41 -1.54
N GLN A 344 -7.20 10.07 -2.63
CA GLN A 344 -6.64 11.04 -3.56
C GLN A 344 -6.99 10.70 -5.01
N PHE A 345 -7.08 11.73 -5.84
CA PHE A 345 -7.58 11.61 -7.21
C PHE A 345 -6.53 12.11 -8.21
N ASN A 346 -6.32 11.32 -9.26
CA ASN A 346 -5.72 11.74 -10.50
C ASN A 346 -6.82 11.83 -11.57
N VAL A 347 -6.83 12.91 -12.35
CA VAL A 347 -7.74 13.09 -13.47
C VAL A 347 -6.94 13.42 -14.72
N PHE A 348 -6.75 12.44 -15.59
CA PHE A 348 -6.06 12.58 -16.87
C PHE A 348 -6.42 11.43 -17.81
N ASP A 349 -6.17 11.63 -19.09
CA ASP A 349 -6.29 10.61 -20.15
C ASP A 349 -4.95 10.44 -20.87
N THR A 350 -4.85 9.37 -21.66
CA THR A 350 -3.64 9.05 -22.44
C THR A 350 -3.27 10.19 -23.38
N ALA A 351 -4.27 10.82 -24.02
CA ALA A 351 -4.06 11.92 -24.97
C ALA A 351 -3.39 13.13 -24.30
N THR A 352 -3.88 13.52 -23.12
CA THR A 352 -3.35 14.62 -22.31
C THR A 352 -1.92 14.35 -21.88
N LEU A 353 -1.62 13.14 -21.38
CA LEU A 353 -0.26 12.83 -20.93
C LEU A 353 0.73 12.75 -22.10
N ARG A 354 0.30 12.27 -23.26
CA ARG A 354 1.11 12.28 -24.50
C ARG A 354 1.38 13.71 -24.97
N ASP A 355 0.36 14.57 -25.01
CA ASP A 355 0.53 15.99 -25.40
C ASP A 355 1.41 16.73 -24.40
N ALA A 356 1.26 16.47 -23.10
CA ALA A 356 2.10 17.05 -22.06
C ALA A 356 3.57 16.60 -22.15
N THR A 357 3.83 15.41 -22.68
CA THR A 357 5.20 14.93 -22.95
C THR A 357 5.80 15.60 -24.19
N ALA A 358 5.00 15.76 -25.25
CA ALA A 358 5.45 16.36 -26.50
C ALA A 358 5.58 17.90 -26.43
N HIS A 359 4.72 18.55 -25.64
CA HIS A 359 4.57 20.01 -25.54
C HIS A 359 4.57 20.47 -24.07
N PRO A 360 5.65 20.21 -23.29
CA PRO A 360 5.70 20.51 -21.86
C PRO A 360 5.48 22.00 -21.53
N GLU A 361 5.76 22.90 -22.47
CA GLU A 361 5.53 24.35 -22.33
C GLU A 361 4.05 24.72 -22.16
N ARG A 362 3.12 23.88 -22.64
CA ARG A 362 1.67 24.05 -22.50
C ARG A 362 1.15 23.53 -21.17
N TYR A 363 1.90 22.65 -20.51
CA TYR A 363 1.49 21.88 -19.33
C TYR A 363 2.31 22.19 -18.07
N LYS A 364 2.83 23.42 -17.95
CA LYS A 364 3.70 23.85 -16.83
C LYS A 364 3.08 23.62 -15.44
N ASN A 365 1.75 23.59 -15.35
CA ASN A 365 1.01 23.40 -14.10
C ASN A 365 0.34 22.04 -13.96
N LEU A 366 0.51 21.13 -14.94
CA LEU A 366 -0.07 19.78 -14.86
C LEU A 366 0.59 19.05 -13.68
N GLN A 367 -0.21 18.58 -12.74
CA GLN A 367 0.25 17.85 -11.57
C GLN A 367 -0.28 16.42 -11.57
N VAL A 368 0.57 15.50 -11.13
CA VAL A 368 0.15 14.12 -10.83
C VAL A 368 0.28 13.85 -9.33
N ARG A 369 -0.65 13.07 -8.79
CA ARG A 369 -0.56 12.47 -7.46
C ARG A 369 0.24 11.18 -7.52
N VAL A 370 1.25 11.08 -6.65
CA VAL A 370 2.13 9.91 -6.55
C VAL A 370 1.66 8.96 -5.46
N CYS A 371 1.98 9.25 -4.21
CA CYS A 371 1.58 8.48 -3.03
C CYS A 371 1.64 9.41 -1.81
N GLY A 372 0.66 10.32 -1.66
CA GLY A 372 0.65 11.33 -0.60
C GLY A 372 1.26 12.70 -0.95
N TRP A 373 2.06 12.80 -2.02
CA TRP A 373 2.53 14.09 -2.56
C TRP A 373 2.15 14.28 -4.04
N ASN A 374 2.29 15.50 -4.53
CA ASN A 374 2.12 15.87 -5.93
C ASN A 374 3.44 16.32 -6.53
N VAL A 375 3.61 16.08 -7.83
CA VAL A 375 4.75 16.55 -8.61
C VAL A 375 4.22 17.15 -9.91
N LEU A 376 4.91 18.19 -10.40
CA LEU A 376 4.64 18.72 -11.74
C LEU A 376 5.06 17.67 -12.78
N TRP A 377 4.21 17.45 -13.80
CA TRP A 377 4.48 16.50 -14.88
C TRP A 377 5.87 16.69 -15.50
N ASN A 378 6.25 17.94 -15.75
CA ASN A 378 7.53 18.32 -16.34
C ASN A 378 8.75 18.03 -15.45
N ASN A 379 8.54 17.77 -14.15
CA ASN A 379 9.60 17.46 -13.21
C ASN A 379 9.76 15.94 -12.99
N LEU A 380 8.88 15.13 -13.58
CA LEU A 380 9.04 13.67 -13.57
C LEU A 380 10.11 13.24 -14.55
N SER A 381 10.84 12.19 -14.20
CA SER A 381 11.72 11.51 -15.15
C SER A 381 10.91 10.88 -16.29
N PRO A 382 11.52 10.64 -17.47
CA PRO A 382 10.84 9.94 -18.56
C PRO A 382 10.30 8.56 -18.17
N LYS A 383 10.99 7.87 -17.24
CA LYS A 383 10.54 6.57 -16.72
C LYS A 383 9.24 6.70 -15.90
N GLU A 384 9.14 7.72 -15.07
CA GLU A 384 7.94 8.00 -14.27
C GLU A 384 6.79 8.47 -15.15
N GLN A 385 7.04 9.35 -16.12
CA GLN A 385 6.04 9.77 -17.11
C GLN A 385 5.49 8.55 -17.87
N ALA A 386 6.36 7.68 -18.36
CA ALA A 386 5.95 6.44 -19.03
C ALA A 386 5.11 5.53 -18.11
N ALA A 387 5.39 5.49 -16.81
CA ALA A 387 4.58 4.73 -15.85
C ALA A 387 3.16 5.29 -15.71
N TYR A 388 3.00 6.62 -15.67
CA TYR A 388 1.67 7.24 -15.67
C TYR A 388 0.93 7.08 -17.00
N LEU A 389 1.64 7.17 -18.13
CA LEU A 389 1.05 6.86 -19.43
C LEU A 389 0.50 5.43 -19.45
N ARG A 390 1.29 4.43 -19.04
CA ARG A 390 0.82 3.04 -18.99
C ARG A 390 -0.42 2.88 -18.12
N ARG A 391 -0.48 3.55 -16.97
CA ARG A 391 -1.67 3.53 -16.10
C ARG A 391 -2.91 4.12 -16.79
N ALA A 392 -2.75 5.24 -17.49
CA ALA A 392 -3.83 5.84 -18.25
C ALA A 392 -4.31 4.92 -19.38
N GLU A 393 -3.38 4.30 -20.11
CA GLU A 393 -3.68 3.35 -21.19
C GLU A 393 -4.42 2.11 -20.68
N GLU A 394 -4.04 1.56 -19.52
CA GLU A 394 -4.75 0.42 -18.93
C GLU A 394 -6.14 0.80 -18.39
N HIS A 395 -6.36 2.05 -17.97
CA HIS A 395 -7.66 2.52 -17.49
C HIS A 395 -8.67 2.82 -18.63
N GLU A 396 -8.17 3.03 -19.85
CA GLU A 396 -8.98 3.28 -21.05
C GLU A 396 -9.33 1.98 -21.82
N ARG A 397 -8.73 0.85 -21.46
CA ARG A 397 -9.02 -0.48 -22.02
C ARG A 397 -10.16 -1.18 -21.29
#